data_AF-A0A803M822-F1
#
_entry.id   AF-A0A803M822-F1
#
_cell.length_a   1.000
_cell.length_b   1.000
_cell.length_c   1.000
_cell.angle_alpha   90.00
_cell.angle_beta   90.00
_cell.angle_gamma   90.00
#
_symmetry.space_group_name_H-M   'P 1'
#
loop_
_entity.id
_entity.type
_entity.pdbx_description
1 polymer ?
#
loop_
_entity_poly.entity_id
_entity_poly.type
_entity_poly.pdbx_seq_one_letter_code
_entity_poly.pdbx_strand_id
1 'polypeptide(L)'
;MQRNNNNNSEMTFLVEDIEAVLEMNRLLEKENQELKHEVARLKSQIASLKAHDIERKSTLWKKLQYPSSVGNKEESLQKQTVQSLQTSEQLRTPVSESKKPSPSPPPPCSKLAVRRVPEVIEFYRYLNKRNAKIENRTNKTTASKEVSPGNMIGEIENKSMYLSAVKSDVEMQREFINYLIREVETAVFTDISAVEAFVKRLDGELSSLVDERAVLKHFPQWPERKADALREAACCFRDLKSIESETFSYKDKTKQPLPQTLRRIQTLERVIENIEKTREGTCRRYKEMQIPWDWMLDTGLVGQIKLNSLKLAREYMKRIIKELDSSRLPSSEDIIHQGARFAYRVHQFTGGFDLDTEQVFEELKRIHSANSPQACKA
;
A
#
# COMPACT_ATOMS: atom_id res chain seq x y z
N MET A 1 0.27 20.60 -66.01
CA MET A 1 0.40 21.60 -64.92
C MET A 1 -0.08 21.07 -63.56
N GLN A 2 -1.16 20.28 -63.46
CA GLN A 2 -1.68 19.73 -62.18
C GLN A 2 -0.62 19.22 -61.16
N ARG A 3 0.39 18.47 -61.61
CA ARG A 3 1.35 17.80 -60.72
C ARG A 3 2.15 18.77 -59.84
N ASN A 4 2.51 19.95 -60.34
CA ASN A 4 3.22 20.96 -59.53
C ASN A 4 2.30 21.59 -58.48
N ASN A 5 1.02 21.84 -58.79
CA ASN A 5 0.09 22.40 -57.81
C ASN A 5 -0.16 21.43 -56.64
N ASN A 6 -0.25 20.13 -56.93
CA ASN A 6 -0.47 19.13 -55.88
C ASN A 6 0.73 19.06 -54.92
N ASN A 7 1.95 18.98 -55.47
CA ASN A 7 3.19 18.98 -54.69
C ASN A 7 3.37 20.29 -53.90
N ASN A 8 2.94 21.44 -54.44
CA ASN A 8 3.01 22.72 -53.75
C ASN A 8 2.02 22.78 -52.57
N SER A 9 0.81 22.22 -52.74
CA SER A 9 -0.21 22.14 -51.67
C SER A 9 0.16 21.15 -50.57
N GLU A 10 0.87 20.07 -50.90
CA GLU A 10 1.41 19.10 -49.95
C GLU A 10 2.61 19.69 -49.18
N MET A 11 3.46 20.47 -49.86
CA MET A 11 4.55 21.22 -49.23
C MET A 11 4.03 22.27 -48.23
N THR A 12 2.99 23.05 -48.58
CA THR A 12 2.43 24.04 -47.64
C THR A 12 1.83 23.39 -46.40
N PHE A 13 1.12 22.26 -46.55
CA PHE A 13 0.57 21.53 -45.41
C PHE A 13 1.67 21.02 -44.47
N LEU A 14 2.76 20.45 -45.01
CA LEU A 14 3.90 20.00 -44.22
C LEU A 14 4.63 21.15 -43.50
N VAL A 15 4.66 22.36 -44.07
CA VAL A 15 5.21 23.55 -43.40
C VAL A 15 4.33 23.98 -42.23
N GLU A 16 3.01 24.05 -42.41
CA GLU A 16 2.06 24.38 -41.34
C GLU A 16 2.14 23.37 -40.17
N ASP A 17 2.26 22.07 -40.47
CA ASP A 17 2.36 21.00 -39.46
C ASP A 17 3.70 21.08 -38.68
N ILE A 18 4.80 21.43 -39.36
CA ILE A 18 6.10 21.68 -38.72
C ILE A 18 6.04 22.91 -37.81
N GLU A 19 5.41 24.01 -38.26
CA GLU A 19 5.25 25.23 -37.45
C GLU A 19 4.40 24.97 -36.20
N ALA A 20 3.31 24.21 -36.32
CA ALA A 20 2.48 23.80 -35.19
C ALA A 20 3.25 22.94 -34.17
N VAL A 21 4.06 21.97 -34.64
CA VAL A 21 4.92 21.15 -33.78
C VAL A 21 6.03 21.98 -33.10
N LEU A 22 6.58 23.00 -33.78
CA LEU A 22 7.56 23.90 -33.20
C LEU A 22 6.98 24.76 -32.06
N GLU A 23 5.79 25.34 -32.23
CA GLU A 23 5.16 26.10 -31.16
C GLU A 23 4.71 25.20 -29.98
N MET A 24 4.25 23.97 -30.26
CA MET A 24 3.97 22.99 -29.20
C MET A 24 5.23 22.64 -28.40
N ASN A 25 6.38 22.45 -29.06
CA ASN A 25 7.65 22.25 -28.37
C ASN A 25 8.03 23.47 -27.52
N ARG A 26 7.84 24.69 -28.03
CA ARG A 26 8.12 25.93 -27.28
C ARG A 26 7.26 26.07 -26.02
N LEU A 27 6.00 25.64 -26.08
CA LEU A 27 5.10 25.58 -24.92
C LEU A 27 5.54 24.51 -23.90
N LEU A 28 5.88 23.30 -24.36
CA LEU A 28 6.38 22.21 -23.52
C LEU A 28 7.73 22.56 -22.86
N GLU A 29 8.61 23.30 -23.54
CA GLU A 29 9.84 23.83 -22.96
C GLU A 29 9.56 24.83 -21.83
N LYS A 30 8.58 25.73 -22.03
CA LYS A 30 8.16 26.69 -20.99
C LYS A 30 7.61 25.97 -19.75
N GLU A 31 6.71 25.02 -19.93
CA GLU A 31 6.16 24.20 -18.83
C GLU A 31 7.27 23.42 -18.11
N ASN A 32 8.23 22.86 -18.85
CA ASN A 32 9.40 22.20 -18.25
C ASN A 32 10.28 23.14 -17.40
N GLN A 33 10.40 24.43 -17.75
CA GLN A 33 11.11 25.39 -16.91
C GLN A 33 10.31 25.72 -15.64
N GLU A 34 8.99 25.89 -15.75
CA GLU A 34 8.10 26.14 -14.61
C GLU A 34 8.13 24.97 -13.61
N LEU A 35 8.05 23.74 -14.10
CA LEU A 35 8.21 22.52 -13.29
C LEU A 35 9.60 22.42 -12.64
N LYS A 36 10.68 22.84 -13.31
CA LYS A 36 12.02 22.89 -12.70
C LYS A 36 12.09 23.91 -11.56
N HIS A 37 11.47 25.08 -11.73
CA HIS A 37 11.39 26.09 -10.66
C HIS A 37 10.59 25.58 -9.46
N GLU A 38 9.46 24.92 -9.69
CA GLU A 38 8.63 24.34 -8.61
C GLU A 38 9.35 23.21 -7.88
N VAL A 39 10.05 22.32 -8.60
CA VAL A 39 10.91 21.29 -7.99
C VAL A 39 12.04 21.91 -7.16
N ALA A 40 12.62 23.03 -7.58
CA ALA A 40 13.62 23.74 -6.78
C ALA A 40 13.01 24.37 -5.51
N ARG A 41 11.82 24.97 -5.63
CA ARG A 41 11.05 25.53 -4.49
C ARG A 41 10.73 24.45 -3.45
N LEU A 42 10.20 23.31 -3.89
CA LEU A 42 9.87 22.17 -3.03
C LEU A 42 11.11 21.55 -2.38
N LYS A 43 12.23 21.43 -3.10
CA LYS A 43 13.52 20.98 -2.52
C LYS A 43 14.00 21.91 -1.41
N SER A 44 13.88 23.23 -1.60
CA SER A 44 14.21 24.23 -0.57
C SER A 44 13.31 24.10 0.67
N GLN A 45 12.00 23.94 0.45
CA GLN A 45 11.03 23.72 1.53
C GLN A 45 11.32 22.44 2.33
N ILE A 46 11.67 21.34 1.66
CA ILE A 46 12.11 20.08 2.31
C ILE A 46 13.40 20.27 3.10
N ALA A 47 14.37 21.03 2.58
CA ALA A 47 15.62 21.33 3.30
C ALA A 47 15.38 22.13 4.58
N SER A 48 14.51 23.15 4.53
CA SER A 48 14.09 23.93 5.70
C SER A 48 13.40 23.07 6.76
N LEU A 49 12.44 22.21 6.35
CA LEU A 49 11.76 21.29 7.25
C LEU A 49 12.71 20.28 7.90
N LYS A 50 13.70 19.76 7.15
CA LYS A 50 14.74 18.88 7.70
C LYS A 50 15.65 19.60 8.69
N ALA A 51 16.06 20.84 8.42
CA ALA A 51 16.88 21.63 9.33
C ALA A 51 16.16 21.87 10.67
N HIS A 52 14.88 22.23 10.62
CA HIS A 52 14.05 22.44 11.82
C HIS A 52 13.79 21.15 12.61
N ASP A 53 13.64 19.99 11.95
CA ASP A 53 13.56 18.69 12.64
C ASP A 53 14.89 18.29 13.31
N ILE A 54 16.03 18.56 12.65
CA ILE A 54 17.37 18.37 13.24
C ILE A 54 17.58 19.29 14.45
N GLU A 55 17.15 20.55 14.38
CA GLU A 55 17.23 21.50 15.49
C GLU A 55 16.33 21.08 16.67
N ARG A 56 15.09 20.65 16.40
CA ARG A 56 14.19 20.08 17.41
C ARG A 56 14.80 18.85 18.09
N LYS A 57 15.41 17.94 17.33
CA LYS A 57 16.12 16.78 17.88
C LYS A 57 17.32 17.22 18.73
N SER A 58 18.15 18.14 18.23
CA SER A 58 19.32 18.67 18.94
C SER A 58 18.96 19.35 20.27
N THR A 59 17.91 20.18 20.28
CA THR A 59 17.42 20.84 21.50
C THR A 59 16.80 19.87 22.51
N LEU A 60 16.14 18.80 22.05
CA LEU A 60 15.67 17.72 22.92
C LEU A 60 16.83 16.90 23.51
N TRP A 61 17.84 16.55 22.71
CA TRP A 61 19.05 15.85 23.17
C TRP A 61 19.83 16.68 24.21
N LYS A 62 20.02 17.99 23.98
CA LYS A 62 20.65 18.89 24.97
C LYS A 62 19.87 18.95 26.29
N LYS A 63 18.53 18.93 26.25
CA LYS A 63 17.69 18.88 27.46
C LYS A 63 17.73 17.53 28.19
N LEU A 64 18.13 16.45 27.54
CA LEU A 64 18.30 15.13 28.16
C LEU A 64 19.68 14.97 28.83
N GLN A 65 20.72 15.65 28.34
CA GLN A 65 22.08 15.53 28.86
C GLN A 65 22.42 16.39 30.08
N TYR A 66 21.67 17.47 30.36
CA TYR A 66 21.90 18.32 31.54
C TYR A 66 20.61 18.60 32.35
N PRO A 67 20.20 17.68 33.26
CA PRO A 67 19.05 17.91 34.13
C PRO A 67 19.45 18.24 35.58
N SER A 68 19.69 19.53 35.93
CA SER A 68 19.29 20.15 37.23
C SER A 68 19.85 21.56 37.53
N SER A 69 19.10 22.31 38.38
CA SER A 69 19.45 23.56 39.09
C SER A 69 19.63 24.82 38.23
N VAL A 70 19.17 26.04 38.56
CA VAL A 70 18.63 26.70 39.80
C VAL A 70 17.41 27.57 39.37
N GLY A 71 16.39 27.96 40.15
CA GLY A 71 16.05 27.82 41.58
C GLY A 71 14.72 28.56 41.91
N ASN A 72 14.50 29.00 43.17
CA ASN A 72 13.27 29.69 43.61
C ASN A 72 13.42 31.22 43.72
N LYS A 73 12.33 31.98 43.50
CA LYS A 73 11.84 33.06 44.38
C LYS A 73 10.41 33.53 44.06
N GLU A 74 9.83 34.28 44.99
CA GLU A 74 8.39 34.50 45.21
C GLU A 74 7.83 35.78 44.56
N GLU A 75 6.61 36.17 45.00
CA GLU A 75 5.89 37.45 44.81
C GLU A 75 5.09 37.66 43.50
N SER A 76 3.92 38.33 43.51
CA SER A 76 2.93 38.60 44.58
C SER A 76 1.65 39.21 43.97
N LEU A 77 0.45 38.86 44.47
CA LEU A 77 -0.82 39.64 44.34
C LEU A 77 -1.35 39.90 42.89
N GLN A 78 -2.61 40.26 42.59
CA GLN A 78 -3.81 40.54 43.39
C GLN A 78 -5.12 40.40 42.58
N LYS A 79 -6.27 40.34 43.29
CA LYS A 79 -7.67 40.62 42.87
C LYS A 79 -8.34 39.61 41.90
N GLN A 80 -9.38 38.86 42.32
CA GLN A 80 -10.76 39.25 42.71
C GLN A 80 -11.58 39.63 41.45
N THR A 81 -12.70 38.97 41.15
CA THR A 81 -14.08 39.31 41.63
C THR A 81 -15.01 38.19 41.08
N VAL A 82 -15.71 37.38 41.91
CA VAL A 82 -17.20 37.35 42.12
C VAL A 82 -18.00 36.81 40.91
N GLN A 83 -19.07 35.98 41.01
CA GLN A 83 -19.79 35.30 42.11
C GLN A 83 -20.97 34.48 41.50
N SER A 84 -21.61 33.57 42.28
CA SER A 84 -23.02 33.11 42.11
C SER A 84 -23.36 32.21 40.88
N LEU A 85 -24.23 31.19 40.94
CA LEU A 85 -25.05 30.51 41.98
C LEU A 85 -24.86 28.99 41.79
N GLN A 86 -24.65 28.14 42.80
CA GLN A 86 -25.62 27.60 43.77
C GLN A 86 -26.90 26.96 43.19
N THR A 87 -27.02 25.63 43.35
CA THR A 87 -28.16 24.78 43.80
C THR A 87 -27.78 23.32 43.43
N SER A 88 -27.35 22.47 44.37
CA SER A 88 -28.16 21.48 45.14
C SER A 88 -28.87 20.46 44.24
N GLU A 89 -28.89 19.14 44.47
CA GLU A 89 -28.87 18.34 45.71
C GLU A 89 -28.05 17.03 45.56
N GLN A 90 -27.17 16.71 46.52
CA GLN A 90 -27.28 15.71 47.61
C GLN A 90 -26.85 14.25 47.31
N LEU A 91 -25.98 13.74 48.19
CA LEU A 91 -25.50 12.36 48.29
C LEU A 91 -26.49 11.45 49.06
N ARG A 92 -26.41 10.13 48.84
CA ARG A 92 -26.05 9.12 49.87
C ARG A 92 -25.90 7.69 49.30
N THR A 93 -24.66 7.17 49.28
CA THR A 93 -24.06 6.03 50.04
C THR A 93 -24.93 4.74 50.34
N PRO A 94 -24.38 3.61 50.86
CA PRO A 94 -24.13 2.41 50.01
C PRO A 94 -24.55 1.04 50.60
N VAL A 95 -24.89 0.02 49.80
CA VAL A 95 -25.06 -1.38 50.28
C VAL A 95 -24.54 -2.41 49.27
N SER A 96 -24.09 -3.57 49.76
CA SER A 96 -23.49 -4.69 49.02
C SER A 96 -24.43 -5.90 49.01
N GLU A 97 -24.47 -6.72 47.93
CA GLU A 97 -24.60 -8.19 48.10
C GLU A 97 -24.28 -9.11 46.89
N SER A 98 -23.59 -10.22 47.22
CA SER A 98 -23.63 -11.61 46.73
C SER A 98 -23.59 -12.09 45.25
N LYS A 99 -22.81 -13.17 45.10
CA LYS A 99 -22.46 -14.08 43.98
C LYS A 99 -23.63 -14.85 43.29
N LYS A 100 -23.42 -15.27 42.02
CA LYS A 100 -23.29 -16.70 41.60
C LYS A 100 -22.75 -16.88 40.14
N PRO A 101 -22.20 -18.06 39.74
CA PRO A 101 -21.35 -18.21 38.54
C PRO A 101 -21.82 -19.21 37.46
N SER A 102 -21.19 -19.18 36.27
CA SER A 102 -21.16 -20.25 35.25
C SER A 102 -19.95 -20.04 34.29
N PRO A 103 -19.61 -21.00 33.39
CA PRO A 103 -18.86 -22.22 33.66
C PRO A 103 -17.39 -22.19 33.15
N SER A 104 -16.60 -23.21 33.48
CA SER A 104 -15.15 -23.32 33.23
C SER A 104 -14.75 -23.82 31.84
N PRO A 105 -13.72 -23.24 31.16
CA PRO A 105 -13.10 -23.81 29.96
C PRO A 105 -12.05 -24.91 30.25
N PRO A 106 -11.69 -25.74 29.24
CA PRO A 106 -10.75 -26.87 29.36
C PRO A 106 -9.25 -26.47 29.42
N PRO A 107 -8.32 -27.39 29.76
CA PRO A 107 -6.95 -27.05 30.12
C PRO A 107 -6.04 -26.74 28.91
N PRO A 108 -5.14 -25.75 29.00
CA PRO A 108 -4.17 -25.45 27.95
C PRO A 108 -2.96 -26.39 28.00
N CYS A 109 -2.71 -27.09 26.90
CA CYS A 109 -1.46 -27.83 26.67
C CYS A 109 -0.24 -26.90 26.58
N SER A 110 0.92 -27.43 26.97
CA SER A 110 2.21 -26.76 27.10
C SER A 110 2.58 -25.83 25.95
N LYS A 111 2.82 -24.54 26.24
CA LYS A 111 3.55 -23.62 25.37
C LYS A 111 4.54 -22.79 26.20
N LEU A 112 5.70 -22.57 25.57
CA LEU A 112 6.86 -21.79 26.02
C LEU A 112 6.57 -20.69 27.05
N ALA A 113 7.35 -20.68 28.14
CA ALA A 113 7.19 -19.77 29.26
C ALA A 113 7.60 -18.32 28.94
N VAL A 114 6.80 -17.63 28.11
CA VAL A 114 6.89 -16.18 27.93
C VAL A 114 6.09 -15.52 29.06
N ARG A 115 6.77 -15.18 30.16
CA ARG A 115 6.20 -14.34 31.21
C ARG A 115 5.84 -12.98 30.60
N ARG A 116 4.56 -12.55 30.72
CA ARG A 116 4.22 -11.15 30.45
C ARG A 116 5.03 -10.27 31.40
N VAL A 117 5.81 -9.36 30.84
CA VAL A 117 6.60 -8.35 31.55
C VAL A 117 5.72 -7.09 31.60
N PRO A 118 4.98 -6.82 32.69
CA PRO A 118 4.05 -5.69 32.74
C PRO A 118 4.76 -4.37 32.52
N GLU A 119 6.04 -4.29 32.90
CA GLU A 119 6.94 -3.15 32.69
C GLU A 119 7.08 -2.80 31.20
N VAL A 120 6.99 -3.76 30.26
CA VAL A 120 7.01 -3.47 28.81
C VAL A 120 5.70 -2.84 28.36
N ILE A 121 4.56 -3.30 28.89
CA ILE A 121 3.24 -2.73 28.60
C ILE A 121 3.11 -1.36 29.26
N GLU A 122 3.64 -1.17 30.46
CA GLU A 122 3.70 0.11 31.16
C GLU A 122 4.68 1.07 30.50
N PHE A 123 5.83 0.61 30.02
CA PHE A 123 6.77 1.40 29.24
C PHE A 123 6.18 1.81 27.88
N TYR A 124 5.52 0.89 27.17
CA TYR A 124 4.78 1.22 25.94
C TYR A 124 3.64 2.20 26.22
N ARG A 125 2.85 2.01 27.29
CA ARG A 125 1.84 2.97 27.74
C ARG A 125 2.46 4.29 28.20
N TYR A 126 3.66 4.30 28.77
CA TYR A 126 4.37 5.50 29.23
C TYR A 126 4.95 6.30 28.06
N LEU A 127 5.47 5.62 27.05
CA LEU A 127 5.86 6.19 25.76
C LEU A 127 4.62 6.71 25.01
N ASN A 128 3.54 5.92 24.87
CA ASN A 128 2.30 6.40 24.25
C ASN A 128 1.59 7.46 25.10
N LYS A 129 1.74 7.50 26.43
CA LYS A 129 1.21 8.59 27.28
C LYS A 129 2.11 9.82 27.27
N ARG A 130 3.39 9.70 26.87
CA ARG A 130 4.25 10.84 26.50
C ARG A 130 3.95 11.34 25.09
N ASN A 131 3.82 10.46 24.10
CA ASN A 131 3.42 10.83 22.73
C ASN A 131 2.00 11.43 22.74
N ALA A 132 1.04 10.82 23.42
CA ALA A 132 -0.27 11.43 23.65
C ALA A 132 -0.21 12.66 24.57
N LYS A 133 0.87 12.96 25.29
CA LYS A 133 1.07 14.27 25.99
C LYS A 133 1.77 15.30 25.10
N ILE A 134 2.38 14.88 24.00
CA ILE A 134 2.88 15.72 22.92
C ILE A 134 1.71 16.04 21.95
N GLU A 135 0.88 15.07 21.60
CA GLU A 135 -0.33 15.24 20.76
C GLU A 135 -1.51 15.85 21.52
N ASN A 136 -1.75 15.53 22.80
CA ASN A 136 -2.72 16.28 23.62
C ASN A 136 -2.17 17.62 24.12
N ARG A 137 -0.92 17.98 23.80
CA ARG A 137 -0.49 19.39 23.82
C ARG A 137 -0.95 20.17 22.58
N THR A 138 -1.37 19.47 21.54
CA THR A 138 -2.12 20.03 20.41
C THR A 138 -3.63 20.06 20.70
N ASN A 139 -4.15 19.17 21.56
CA ASN A 139 -5.59 19.01 21.84
C ASN A 139 -5.97 18.92 23.35
N LYS A 140 -5.62 19.92 24.18
CA LYS A 140 -6.46 20.46 25.28
C LYS A 140 -5.78 21.58 26.08
N THR A 141 -6.03 22.83 25.69
CA THR A 141 -6.22 23.93 26.64
C THR A 141 -7.14 24.99 26.02
N THR A 142 -8.34 25.19 26.57
CA THR A 142 -9.01 26.50 26.52
C THR A 142 -8.52 27.33 27.70
N ALA A 143 -8.27 28.62 27.46
CA ALA A 143 -7.58 29.59 28.33
C ALA A 143 -6.04 29.39 28.44
N SER A 144 -5.18 30.28 27.94
CA SER A 144 -5.43 31.49 27.15
C SER A 144 -4.24 31.76 26.22
N LYS A 145 -4.47 31.73 24.91
CA LYS A 145 -3.66 32.44 23.92
C LYS A 145 -4.52 32.66 22.69
N GLU A 146 -4.50 33.86 22.12
CA GLU A 146 -5.37 34.25 21.02
C GLU A 146 -5.17 33.30 19.82
N VAL A 147 -6.15 32.43 19.60
CA VAL A 147 -6.41 31.88 18.28
C VAL A 147 -6.92 33.04 17.45
N SER A 148 -6.20 33.42 16.40
CA SER A 148 -6.63 34.48 15.49
C SER A 148 -8.03 34.12 14.95
N PRO A 149 -9.10 34.89 15.24
CA PRO A 149 -10.47 34.44 14.99
C PRO A 149 -10.80 34.16 13.52
N GLY A 150 -10.00 34.68 12.58
CA GLY A 150 -10.22 34.53 11.14
C GLY A 150 -10.20 33.10 10.61
N ASN A 151 -9.44 32.18 11.21
CA ASN A 151 -9.28 30.83 10.64
C ASN A 151 -10.34 29.81 11.13
N MET A 152 -10.94 30.00 12.31
CA MET A 152 -12.01 29.10 12.78
C MET A 152 -13.28 29.22 11.93
N ILE A 153 -13.62 30.43 11.49
CA ILE A 153 -14.76 30.67 10.60
C ILE A 153 -14.55 29.92 9.29
N GLY A 154 -13.41 30.12 8.60
CA GLY A 154 -13.12 29.44 7.34
C GLY A 154 -13.06 27.91 7.45
N GLU A 155 -12.57 27.34 8.55
CA GLU A 155 -12.63 25.88 8.77
C GLU A 155 -14.06 25.35 8.97
N ILE A 156 -14.92 26.10 9.66
CA ILE A 156 -16.32 25.73 9.88
C ILE A 156 -17.11 25.90 8.59
N GLU A 157 -16.89 26.98 7.85
CA GLU A 157 -17.51 27.24 6.55
C GLU A 157 -17.10 26.20 5.52
N ASN A 158 -15.82 25.82 5.43
CA ASN A 158 -15.37 24.76 4.52
C ASN A 158 -15.99 23.38 4.88
N LYS A 159 -16.07 23.04 6.17
CA LYS A 159 -16.77 21.82 6.62
C LYS A 159 -18.27 21.87 6.32
N SER A 160 -18.90 23.03 6.52
CA SER A 160 -20.31 23.26 6.21
C SER A 160 -20.61 23.18 4.71
N MET A 161 -19.73 23.75 3.89
CA MET A 161 -19.79 23.71 2.42
C MET A 161 -19.64 22.28 1.90
N TYR A 162 -18.63 21.53 2.37
CA TYR A 162 -18.44 20.12 2.03
C TYR A 162 -19.66 19.27 2.43
N LEU A 163 -20.17 19.42 3.66
CA LEU A 163 -21.37 18.67 4.09
C LEU A 163 -22.63 19.05 3.30
N SER A 164 -22.75 20.33 2.90
CA SER A 164 -23.83 20.81 2.04
C SER A 164 -23.72 20.26 0.62
N ALA A 165 -22.51 20.17 0.07
CA ALA A 165 -22.24 19.59 -1.24
C ALA A 165 -22.53 18.08 -1.25
N VAL A 166 -22.05 17.32 -0.26
CA VAL A 166 -22.40 15.89 -0.09
C VAL A 166 -23.92 15.71 0.04
N LYS A 167 -24.61 16.55 0.82
CA LYS A 167 -26.08 16.49 0.94
C LYS A 167 -26.79 16.84 -0.37
N SER A 168 -26.24 17.78 -1.15
CA SER A 168 -26.75 18.14 -2.47
C SER A 168 -26.64 16.97 -3.43
N ASP A 169 -25.48 16.29 -3.48
CA ASP A 169 -25.28 15.10 -4.31
C ASP A 169 -26.21 13.94 -3.92
N VAL A 170 -26.39 13.69 -2.62
CA VAL A 170 -27.31 12.65 -2.11
C VAL A 170 -28.76 12.87 -2.59
N GLU A 171 -29.17 14.13 -2.80
CA GLU A 171 -30.50 14.45 -3.32
C GLU A 171 -30.54 14.47 -4.85
N MET A 172 -29.57 15.14 -5.49
CA MET A 172 -29.50 15.35 -6.95
C MET A 172 -29.18 14.07 -7.73
N GLN A 173 -28.40 13.15 -7.14
CA GLN A 173 -27.93 11.92 -7.78
C GLN A 173 -28.69 10.68 -7.29
N ARG A 174 -29.84 10.86 -6.63
CA ARG A 174 -30.62 9.79 -6.01
C ARG A 174 -31.03 8.71 -7.02
N GLU A 175 -31.60 9.11 -8.15
CA GLU A 175 -32.07 8.21 -9.21
C GLU A 175 -30.90 7.50 -9.90
N PHE A 176 -29.80 8.23 -10.13
CA PHE A 176 -28.56 7.71 -10.70
C PHE A 176 -27.92 6.64 -9.80
N ILE A 177 -27.75 6.92 -8.50
CA ILE A 177 -27.21 5.95 -7.55
C ILE A 177 -28.14 4.75 -7.39
N ASN A 178 -29.46 4.95 -7.37
CA ASN A 178 -30.43 3.84 -7.38
C ASN A 178 -30.35 2.98 -8.65
N TYR A 179 -30.03 3.58 -9.81
CA TYR A 179 -29.71 2.83 -11.02
C TYR A 179 -28.42 2.01 -10.87
N LEU A 180 -27.33 2.63 -10.40
CA LEU A 180 -26.04 1.94 -10.15
C LEU A 180 -26.17 0.80 -9.14
N ILE A 181 -26.98 0.96 -8.09
CA ILE A 181 -27.29 -0.10 -7.10
C ILE A 181 -27.82 -1.33 -7.81
N ARG A 182 -28.88 -1.16 -8.61
CA ARG A 182 -29.52 -2.27 -9.33
C ARG A 182 -28.57 -2.87 -10.34
N GLU A 183 -27.74 -2.06 -10.99
CA GLU A 183 -26.74 -2.53 -11.95
C GLU A 183 -25.68 -3.40 -11.25
N VAL A 184 -25.06 -2.92 -10.16
CA VAL A 184 -24.06 -3.69 -9.40
C VAL A 184 -24.67 -4.95 -8.79
N GLU A 185 -25.87 -4.89 -8.21
CA GLU A 185 -26.58 -6.06 -7.65
C GLU A 185 -26.82 -7.15 -8.70
N THR A 186 -27.37 -6.77 -9.87
CA THR A 186 -27.74 -7.71 -10.94
C THR A 186 -26.59 -8.09 -11.87
N ALA A 187 -25.44 -7.40 -11.80
CA ALA A 187 -24.29 -7.67 -12.65
C ALA A 187 -23.82 -9.14 -12.55
N VAL A 188 -23.75 -9.80 -13.70
CA VAL A 188 -23.14 -11.13 -13.87
C VAL A 188 -22.20 -11.03 -15.06
N PHE A 189 -20.98 -11.55 -14.93
CA PHE A 189 -19.93 -11.41 -15.94
C PHE A 189 -19.50 -12.77 -16.47
N THR A 190 -19.16 -12.82 -17.75
CA THR A 190 -18.60 -14.00 -18.44
C THR A 190 -17.13 -14.22 -18.10
N ASP A 191 -16.40 -13.13 -17.92
CA ASP A 191 -14.95 -13.12 -17.78
C ASP A 191 -14.48 -11.87 -17.01
N ILE A 192 -13.22 -11.90 -16.58
CA ILE A 192 -12.61 -10.86 -15.77
C ILE A 192 -12.32 -9.56 -16.55
N SER A 193 -12.26 -9.59 -17.88
CA SER A 193 -12.07 -8.37 -18.69
C SER A 193 -13.38 -7.57 -18.76
N ALA A 194 -14.53 -8.24 -18.79
CA ALA A 194 -15.84 -7.61 -18.61
C ALA A 194 -15.95 -6.95 -17.22
N VAL A 195 -15.43 -7.57 -16.15
CA VAL A 195 -15.34 -6.97 -14.81
C VAL A 195 -14.43 -5.74 -14.81
N GLU A 196 -13.24 -5.80 -15.43
CA GLU A 196 -12.35 -4.63 -15.52
C GLU A 196 -13.02 -3.45 -16.24
N ALA A 197 -13.72 -3.70 -17.34
CA ALA A 197 -14.45 -2.68 -18.09
C ALA A 197 -15.63 -2.10 -17.28
N PHE A 198 -16.35 -2.96 -16.54
CA PHE A 198 -17.43 -2.54 -15.64
C PHE A 198 -16.92 -1.66 -14.50
N VAL A 199 -15.89 -2.11 -13.76
CA VAL A 199 -15.29 -1.34 -12.66
C VAL A 199 -14.77 0.00 -13.16
N LYS A 200 -14.11 0.03 -14.33
CA LYS A 200 -13.64 1.28 -14.94
C LYS A 200 -14.79 2.26 -15.26
N ARG A 201 -15.95 1.77 -15.72
CA ARG A 201 -17.14 2.61 -15.90
C ARG A 201 -17.68 3.08 -14.56
N LEU A 202 -17.92 2.16 -13.63
CA LEU A 202 -18.52 2.43 -12.31
C LEU A 202 -17.72 3.47 -11.53
N ASP A 203 -16.39 3.31 -11.47
CA ASP A 203 -15.51 4.26 -10.78
C ASP A 203 -15.47 5.62 -11.51
N GLY A 204 -15.60 5.64 -12.84
CA GLY A 204 -15.77 6.88 -13.61
C GLY A 204 -17.10 7.58 -13.35
N GLU A 205 -18.19 6.82 -13.25
CA GLU A 205 -19.54 7.28 -12.91
C GLU A 205 -19.61 7.84 -11.48
N LEU A 206 -19.01 7.14 -10.52
CA LEU A 206 -18.93 7.58 -9.12
C LEU A 206 -17.93 8.73 -8.91
N SER A 207 -16.95 8.93 -9.81
CA SER A 207 -16.03 10.08 -9.75
C SER A 207 -16.69 11.44 -9.98
N SER A 208 -17.94 11.47 -10.44
CA SER A 208 -18.74 12.70 -10.53
C SER A 208 -19.28 13.20 -9.18
N LEU A 209 -19.23 12.36 -8.14
CA LEU A 209 -19.66 12.70 -6.79
C LEU A 209 -18.56 13.46 -6.03
N VAL A 210 -18.94 14.44 -5.21
CA VAL A 210 -18.03 15.22 -4.36
C VAL A 210 -17.23 14.35 -3.39
N ASP A 211 -17.85 13.29 -2.88
CA ASP A 211 -17.20 12.23 -2.10
C ASP A 211 -18.02 10.94 -2.20
N GLU A 212 -17.53 9.98 -2.98
CA GLU A 212 -18.17 8.67 -3.18
C GLU A 212 -18.60 8.04 -1.84
N ARG A 213 -17.71 7.98 -0.85
CA ARG A 213 -17.95 7.22 0.38
C ARG A 213 -18.93 7.96 1.30
N ALA A 214 -18.86 9.29 1.35
CA ALA A 214 -19.80 10.09 2.12
C ALA A 214 -21.20 10.11 1.50
N VAL A 215 -21.30 10.18 0.16
CA VAL A 215 -22.58 10.15 -0.56
C VAL A 215 -23.21 8.75 -0.46
N LEU A 216 -22.50 7.69 -0.88
CA LEU A 216 -23.04 6.31 -0.90
C LEU A 216 -23.47 5.80 0.49
N LYS A 217 -22.87 6.30 1.58
CA LYS A 217 -23.31 5.98 2.95
C LYS A 217 -24.77 6.34 3.24
N HIS A 218 -25.38 7.27 2.48
CA HIS A 218 -26.79 7.62 2.61
C HIS A 218 -27.74 6.66 1.87
N PHE A 219 -27.19 5.70 1.12
CA PHE A 219 -27.93 4.70 0.35
C PHE A 219 -27.73 3.32 0.98
N PRO A 220 -28.59 2.88 1.92
CA PRO A 220 -28.40 1.63 2.66
C PRO A 220 -28.53 0.36 1.81
N GLN A 221 -29.02 0.48 0.57
CA GLN A 221 -29.06 -0.60 -0.43
C GLN A 221 -27.79 -0.63 -1.30
N TRP A 222 -26.79 0.23 -1.07
CA TRP A 222 -25.53 0.15 -1.80
C TRP A 222 -24.85 -1.20 -1.58
N PRO A 223 -24.60 -2.01 -2.63
CA PRO A 223 -24.05 -3.36 -2.50
C PRO A 223 -22.52 -3.32 -2.28
N GLU A 224 -22.07 -2.61 -1.23
CA GLU A 224 -20.67 -2.32 -0.89
C GLU A 224 -19.77 -3.56 -1.01
N ARG A 225 -20.21 -4.67 -0.43
CA ARG A 225 -19.46 -5.95 -0.47
C ARG A 225 -19.20 -6.48 -1.89
N LYS A 226 -20.15 -6.29 -2.82
CA LYS A 226 -20.03 -6.75 -4.21
C LYS A 226 -19.25 -5.74 -5.04
N ALA A 227 -19.48 -4.44 -4.85
CA ALA A 227 -18.71 -3.38 -5.49
C ALA A 227 -17.21 -3.49 -5.15
N ASP A 228 -16.89 -3.64 -3.86
CA ASP A 228 -15.50 -3.80 -3.40
C ASP A 228 -14.88 -5.11 -3.90
N ALA A 229 -15.63 -6.22 -3.93
CA ALA A 229 -15.12 -7.48 -4.48
C ALA A 229 -14.89 -7.43 -6.00
N LEU A 230 -15.69 -6.66 -6.76
CA LEU A 230 -15.47 -6.42 -8.19
C LEU A 230 -14.19 -5.58 -8.41
N ARG A 231 -14.01 -4.51 -7.62
CA ARG A 231 -12.80 -3.68 -7.61
C ARG A 231 -11.56 -4.49 -7.25
N GLU A 232 -11.63 -5.32 -6.20
CA GLU A 232 -10.55 -6.20 -5.78
C GLU A 232 -10.22 -7.24 -6.87
N ALA A 233 -11.23 -7.85 -7.50
CA ALA A 233 -11.02 -8.80 -8.59
C ALA A 233 -10.32 -8.15 -9.80
N ALA A 234 -10.81 -6.98 -10.25
CA ALA A 234 -10.21 -6.23 -11.35
C ALA A 234 -8.77 -5.81 -11.03
N CYS A 235 -8.53 -5.30 -9.81
CA CYS A 235 -7.20 -4.89 -9.34
C CYS A 235 -6.23 -6.07 -9.27
N CYS A 236 -6.58 -7.14 -8.57
CA CYS A 236 -5.74 -8.33 -8.43
C CYS A 236 -5.43 -9.00 -9.77
N PHE A 237 -6.39 -9.07 -10.69
CA PHE A 237 -6.15 -9.61 -12.03
C PHE A 237 -5.15 -8.74 -12.81
N ARG A 238 -5.34 -7.41 -12.78
CA ARG A 238 -4.45 -6.45 -13.46
C ARG A 238 -3.03 -6.49 -12.90
N ASP A 239 -2.88 -6.50 -11.57
CA ASP A 239 -1.58 -6.59 -10.90
C ASP A 239 -0.84 -7.87 -11.29
N LEU A 240 -1.52 -9.02 -11.24
CA LEU A 240 -0.94 -10.30 -11.61
C LEU A 240 -0.58 -10.36 -13.10
N LYS A 241 -1.40 -9.74 -13.97
CA LYS A 241 -1.13 -9.64 -15.42
C LYS A 241 0.04 -8.69 -15.73
N SER A 242 0.19 -7.59 -14.99
CA SER A 242 1.36 -6.69 -15.07
C SER A 242 2.62 -7.44 -14.64
N ILE A 243 2.58 -8.16 -13.51
CA ILE A 243 3.73 -8.94 -13.02
C ILE A 243 4.08 -10.07 -13.99
N GLU A 244 3.09 -10.75 -14.58
CA GLU A 244 3.31 -11.77 -15.61
C GLU A 244 4.06 -11.17 -16.81
N SER A 245 3.59 -10.02 -17.31
CA SER A 245 4.24 -9.31 -18.41
C SER A 245 5.63 -8.78 -18.04
N GLU A 246 5.80 -8.07 -16.92
CA GLU A 246 7.08 -7.50 -16.50
C GLU A 246 8.16 -8.55 -16.20
N THR A 247 7.74 -9.70 -15.67
CA THR A 247 8.65 -10.79 -15.28
C THR A 247 8.99 -11.68 -16.47
N PHE A 248 8.02 -11.96 -17.36
CA PHE A 248 8.14 -13.03 -18.36
C PHE A 248 8.00 -12.59 -19.84
N SER A 249 7.55 -11.38 -20.16
CA SER A 249 7.49 -10.85 -21.54
C SER A 249 8.87 -10.74 -22.20
N TYR A 250 9.95 -10.73 -21.42
CA TYR A 250 11.29 -10.59 -21.98
C TYR A 250 11.89 -11.92 -22.43
N LYS A 251 11.77 -12.21 -23.74
CA LYS A 251 12.52 -13.25 -24.45
C LYS A 251 14.03 -13.12 -24.15
N ASP A 252 14.51 -14.06 -23.36
CA ASP A 252 15.91 -14.44 -23.16
C ASP A 252 16.94 -13.28 -23.06
N LYS A 253 16.90 -12.55 -21.94
CA LYS A 253 17.95 -11.59 -21.59
C LYS A 253 19.17 -12.31 -20.98
N THR A 254 19.81 -13.23 -21.70
CA THR A 254 21.05 -13.94 -21.30
C THR A 254 22.19 -13.05 -20.77
N LYS A 255 22.12 -11.73 -21.03
CA LYS A 255 23.08 -10.69 -20.62
C LYS A 255 22.63 -9.84 -19.42
N GLN A 256 21.47 -10.11 -18.80
CA GLN A 256 20.98 -9.28 -17.69
C GLN A 256 21.82 -9.50 -16.41
N PRO A 257 22.21 -8.45 -15.67
CA PRO A 257 22.96 -8.60 -14.43
C PRO A 257 22.17 -9.37 -13.36
N LEU A 258 22.84 -10.28 -12.63
CA LEU A 258 22.26 -11.08 -11.55
C LEU A 258 21.32 -10.28 -10.61
N PRO A 259 21.66 -9.06 -10.14
CA PRO A 259 20.76 -8.27 -9.26
C PRO A 259 19.38 -7.93 -9.85
N GLN A 260 19.23 -7.89 -11.17
CA GLN A 260 17.92 -7.66 -11.81
C GLN A 260 17.07 -8.94 -11.77
N THR A 261 17.69 -10.10 -11.97
CA THR A 261 17.06 -11.42 -11.78
C THR A 261 16.65 -11.63 -10.32
N LEU A 262 17.50 -11.25 -9.36
CA LEU A 262 17.19 -11.34 -7.93
C LEU A 262 15.94 -10.53 -7.53
N ARG A 263 15.77 -9.31 -8.04
CA ARG A 263 14.56 -8.51 -7.76
C ARG A 263 13.30 -9.15 -8.33
N ARG A 264 13.36 -9.74 -9.53
CA ARG A 264 12.24 -10.49 -10.12
C ARG A 264 11.85 -11.70 -9.26
N ILE A 265 12.84 -12.45 -8.79
CA ILE A 265 12.66 -13.60 -7.91
C ILE A 265 11.99 -13.18 -6.59
N GLN A 266 12.46 -12.11 -5.95
CA GLN A 266 11.87 -11.59 -4.70
C GLN A 266 10.42 -11.12 -4.87
N THR A 267 10.11 -10.44 -5.99
CA THR A 267 8.74 -10.05 -6.33
C THR A 267 7.85 -11.30 -6.50
N LEU A 268 8.34 -12.30 -7.23
CA LEU A 268 7.61 -13.52 -7.52
C LEU A 268 7.41 -14.41 -6.27
N GLU A 269 8.41 -14.54 -5.38
CA GLU A 269 8.26 -15.20 -4.08
C GLU A 269 7.10 -14.59 -3.27
N ARG A 270 6.98 -13.26 -3.25
CA ARG A 270 5.87 -12.55 -2.59
C ARG A 270 4.52 -12.83 -3.25
N VAL A 271 4.47 -12.91 -4.57
CA VAL A 271 3.24 -13.21 -5.32
C VAL A 271 2.78 -14.64 -5.07
N ILE A 272 3.70 -15.60 -5.16
CA ILE A 272 3.45 -17.02 -4.83
C ILE A 272 2.89 -17.13 -3.41
N GLU A 273 3.58 -16.56 -2.42
CA GLU A 273 3.15 -16.61 -1.01
C GLU A 273 1.77 -15.96 -0.79
N ASN A 274 1.42 -14.90 -1.54
CA ASN A 274 0.11 -14.28 -1.46
C ASN A 274 -0.99 -15.16 -2.09
N ILE A 275 -0.73 -15.73 -3.28
CA ILE A 275 -1.68 -16.62 -3.97
C ILE A 275 -1.95 -17.84 -3.09
N GLU A 276 -0.91 -18.53 -2.61
CA GLU A 276 -1.02 -19.74 -1.77
C GLU A 276 -1.81 -19.52 -0.47
N LYS A 277 -1.81 -18.30 0.09
CA LYS A 277 -2.54 -18.00 1.33
C LYS A 277 -3.97 -17.54 1.12
N THR A 278 -4.28 -16.92 -0.02
CA THR A 278 -5.54 -16.17 -0.22
C THR A 278 -6.47 -16.80 -1.24
N ARG A 279 -5.94 -17.53 -2.24
CA ARG A 279 -6.68 -18.01 -3.42
C ARG A 279 -7.98 -18.75 -3.06
N GLU A 280 -7.93 -19.75 -2.20
CA GLU A 280 -9.08 -20.59 -1.87
C GLU A 280 -10.17 -19.83 -1.08
N GLY A 281 -9.80 -18.77 -0.35
CA GLY A 281 -10.76 -17.85 0.27
C GLY A 281 -11.39 -16.92 -0.76
N THR A 282 -10.55 -16.28 -1.56
CA THR A 282 -10.95 -15.31 -2.58
C THR A 282 -11.82 -15.93 -3.68
N CYS A 283 -11.48 -17.13 -4.18
CA CYS A 283 -12.28 -17.86 -5.16
C CYS A 283 -13.70 -18.16 -4.65
N ARG A 284 -13.85 -18.55 -3.37
CA ARG A 284 -15.19 -18.80 -2.77
C ARG A 284 -16.01 -17.53 -2.72
N ARG A 285 -15.44 -16.44 -2.19
CA ARG A 285 -16.12 -15.13 -2.14
C ARG A 285 -16.53 -14.63 -3.52
N TYR A 286 -15.66 -14.73 -4.53
CA TYR A 286 -15.98 -14.33 -5.90
C TYR A 286 -17.08 -15.19 -6.51
N LYS A 287 -17.04 -16.52 -6.31
CA LYS A 287 -18.10 -17.44 -6.74
C LYS A 287 -19.45 -17.14 -6.08
N GLU A 288 -19.48 -16.84 -4.77
CA GLU A 288 -20.69 -16.42 -4.05
C GLU A 288 -21.28 -15.11 -4.59
N MET A 289 -20.43 -14.20 -5.08
CA MET A 289 -20.83 -12.90 -5.63
C MET A 289 -21.02 -12.89 -7.16
N GLN A 290 -20.99 -14.06 -7.81
CA GLN A 290 -21.09 -14.21 -9.28
C GLN A 290 -20.01 -13.44 -10.07
N ILE A 291 -18.82 -13.32 -9.47
CA ILE A 291 -17.63 -12.72 -10.08
C ILE A 291 -16.78 -13.84 -10.71
N PRO A 292 -16.37 -13.73 -12.00
CA PRO A 292 -15.45 -14.65 -12.64
C PRO A 292 -14.17 -14.88 -11.83
N TRP A 293 -13.90 -16.15 -11.54
CA TRP A 293 -12.80 -16.60 -10.69
C TRP A 293 -11.93 -17.66 -11.38
N ASP A 294 -12.31 -18.12 -12.57
CA ASP A 294 -11.64 -19.15 -13.37
C ASP A 294 -10.21 -18.76 -13.77
N TRP A 295 -9.94 -17.45 -13.87
CA TRP A 295 -8.58 -16.93 -14.07
C TRP A 295 -7.64 -17.20 -12.88
N MET A 296 -8.18 -17.50 -11.69
CA MET A 296 -7.41 -17.91 -10.50
C MET A 296 -7.12 -19.42 -10.46
N LEU A 297 -7.72 -20.21 -11.35
CA LEU A 297 -7.45 -21.65 -11.46
C LEU A 297 -6.08 -21.91 -12.08
N ASP A 298 -5.59 -23.14 -11.91
CA ASP A 298 -4.36 -23.62 -12.54
C ASP A 298 -4.48 -23.78 -14.08
N THR A 299 -5.69 -23.62 -14.64
CA THR A 299 -5.97 -23.46 -16.07
C THR A 299 -5.94 -22.01 -16.56
N GLY A 300 -5.95 -21.04 -15.65
CA GLY A 300 -6.03 -19.60 -15.92
C GLY A 300 -4.69 -18.86 -15.79
N LEU A 301 -4.75 -17.59 -15.41
CA LEU A 301 -3.58 -16.72 -15.20
C LEU A 301 -2.66 -17.27 -14.09
N VAL A 302 -3.21 -17.86 -13.02
CA VAL A 302 -2.41 -18.51 -11.98
C VAL A 302 -1.63 -19.70 -12.55
N GLY A 303 -2.22 -20.48 -13.47
CA GLY A 303 -1.52 -21.52 -14.24
C GLY A 303 -0.38 -20.99 -15.10
N GLN A 304 -0.59 -19.86 -15.79
CA GLN A 304 0.46 -19.20 -16.56
C GLN A 304 1.62 -18.72 -15.66
N ILE A 305 1.30 -18.12 -14.51
CA ILE A 305 2.29 -17.70 -13.51
C ILE A 305 3.04 -18.92 -12.95
N LYS A 306 2.38 -20.05 -12.66
CA LYS A 306 3.02 -21.32 -12.27
C LYS A 306 4.05 -21.79 -13.31
N LEU A 307 3.62 -21.93 -14.57
CA LEU A 307 4.47 -22.36 -15.68
C LEU A 307 5.67 -21.41 -15.90
N ASN A 308 5.44 -20.11 -15.81
CA ASN A 308 6.48 -19.11 -16.01
C ASN A 308 7.44 -19.01 -14.81
N SER A 309 6.95 -19.27 -13.58
CA SER A 309 7.79 -19.42 -12.38
C SER A 309 8.76 -20.61 -12.50
N LEU A 310 8.27 -21.74 -13.03
CA LEU A 310 9.07 -22.93 -13.36
C LEU A 310 10.22 -22.59 -14.31
N LYS A 311 9.91 -21.93 -15.43
CA LYS A 311 10.92 -21.46 -16.40
C LYS A 311 11.95 -20.53 -15.73
N LEU A 312 11.51 -19.58 -14.90
CA LEU A 312 12.41 -18.62 -14.24
C LEU A 312 13.31 -19.31 -13.20
N ALA A 313 12.80 -20.27 -12.43
CA ALA A 313 13.60 -21.07 -11.49
C ALA A 313 14.70 -21.84 -12.24
N ARG A 314 14.33 -22.51 -13.34
CA ARG A 314 15.28 -23.23 -14.20
C ARG A 314 16.37 -22.32 -14.75
N GLU A 315 16.03 -21.18 -15.34
CA GLU A 315 17.03 -20.26 -15.91
C GLU A 315 17.88 -19.57 -14.83
N TYR A 316 17.33 -19.30 -13.64
CA TYR A 316 18.11 -18.80 -12.51
C TYR A 316 19.13 -19.82 -12.00
N MET A 317 18.73 -21.08 -11.83
CA MET A 317 19.65 -22.15 -11.41
C MET A 317 20.76 -22.38 -12.45
N LYS A 318 20.43 -22.45 -13.75
CA LYS A 318 21.41 -22.48 -14.86
C LYS A 318 22.38 -21.30 -14.79
N ARG A 319 21.87 -20.10 -14.46
CA ARG A 319 22.71 -18.90 -14.35
C ARG A 319 23.68 -18.98 -13.17
N ILE A 320 23.24 -19.50 -12.02
CA ILE A 320 24.10 -19.74 -10.85
C ILE A 320 25.21 -20.72 -11.23
N ILE A 321 24.86 -21.89 -11.78
CA ILE A 321 25.81 -22.92 -12.26
C ILE A 321 26.91 -22.28 -13.12
N LYS A 322 26.51 -21.53 -14.16
CA LYS A 322 27.45 -20.87 -15.08
C LYS A 322 28.34 -19.81 -14.41
N GLU A 323 27.83 -19.07 -13.43
CA GLU A 323 28.63 -18.06 -12.72
C GLU A 323 29.61 -18.67 -11.71
N LEU A 324 29.28 -19.85 -11.15
CA LEU A 324 30.18 -20.65 -10.31
C LEU A 324 31.34 -21.22 -11.13
N ASP A 325 31.06 -21.84 -12.27
CA ASP A 325 32.09 -22.36 -13.20
C ASP A 325 33.04 -21.26 -13.69
N SER A 326 32.56 -20.01 -13.74
CA SER A 326 33.32 -18.84 -14.20
C SER A 326 34.22 -18.20 -13.12
N SER A 327 34.33 -18.80 -11.93
CA SER A 327 35.22 -18.42 -10.81
C SER A 327 35.19 -16.92 -10.41
N ARG A 328 34.04 -16.25 -10.58
CA ARG A 328 33.90 -14.79 -10.44
C ARG A 328 33.29 -14.28 -9.12
N LEU A 329 32.90 -15.15 -8.20
CA LEU A 329 32.12 -14.78 -7.00
C LEU A 329 32.76 -15.27 -5.69
N PRO A 330 33.01 -14.38 -4.71
CA PRO A 330 33.65 -14.73 -3.43
C PRO A 330 32.69 -15.29 -2.36
N SER A 331 31.37 -15.36 -2.63
CA SER A 331 30.42 -16.15 -1.83
C SER A 331 29.56 -17.00 -2.78
N SER A 332 30.01 -18.22 -3.04
CA SER A 332 29.27 -19.21 -3.84
C SER A 332 28.07 -19.77 -3.07
N GLU A 333 28.22 -19.93 -1.75
CA GLU A 333 27.29 -20.64 -0.89
C GLU A 333 25.96 -19.89 -0.69
N ASP A 334 25.98 -18.58 -0.45
CA ASP A 334 24.77 -17.76 -0.30
C ASP A 334 23.89 -17.80 -1.56
N ILE A 335 24.53 -17.76 -2.74
CA ILE A 335 23.85 -17.73 -4.04
C ILE A 335 23.25 -19.10 -4.36
N ILE A 336 23.95 -20.20 -4.04
CA ILE A 336 23.41 -21.57 -4.14
C ILE A 336 22.19 -21.72 -3.21
N HIS A 337 22.28 -21.26 -1.96
CA HIS A 337 21.16 -21.31 -1.01
C HIS A 337 19.96 -20.48 -1.51
N GLN A 338 20.20 -19.31 -2.12
CA GLN A 338 19.13 -18.51 -2.73
C GLN A 338 18.50 -19.23 -3.94
N GLY A 339 19.31 -19.86 -4.79
CA GLY A 339 18.88 -20.74 -5.88
C GLY A 339 17.96 -21.87 -5.40
N ALA A 340 18.45 -22.67 -4.46
CA ALA A 340 17.73 -23.81 -3.91
C ALA A 340 16.43 -23.39 -3.18
N ARG A 341 16.46 -22.29 -2.42
CA ARG A 341 15.27 -21.73 -1.76
C ARG A 341 14.20 -21.33 -2.77
N PHE A 342 14.56 -20.60 -3.82
CA PHE A 342 13.60 -20.17 -4.83
C PHE A 342 13.04 -21.37 -5.61
N ALA A 343 13.90 -22.31 -6.00
CA ALA A 343 13.50 -23.55 -6.65
C ALA A 343 12.51 -24.35 -5.78
N TYR A 344 12.78 -24.50 -4.47
CA TYR A 344 11.86 -25.13 -3.52
C TYR A 344 10.51 -24.40 -3.44
N ARG A 345 10.50 -23.05 -3.40
CA ARG A 345 9.25 -22.28 -3.39
C ARG A 345 8.43 -22.49 -4.65
N VAL A 346 9.07 -22.50 -5.81
CA VAL A 346 8.40 -22.80 -7.08
C VAL A 346 7.87 -24.23 -7.08
N HIS A 347 8.65 -25.23 -6.63
CA HIS A 347 8.23 -26.62 -6.52
C HIS A 347 6.94 -26.78 -5.68
N GLN A 348 6.85 -26.14 -4.52
CA GLN A 348 5.65 -26.17 -3.67
C GLN A 348 4.45 -25.56 -4.40
N PHE A 349 4.66 -24.42 -5.07
CA PHE A 349 3.60 -23.70 -5.79
C PHE A 349 3.07 -24.46 -7.01
N THR A 350 3.96 -25.12 -7.76
CA THR A 350 3.60 -25.86 -8.98
C THR A 350 3.19 -27.31 -8.71
N GLY A 351 3.51 -27.86 -7.54
CA GLY A 351 3.26 -29.25 -7.18
C GLY A 351 4.32 -30.24 -7.72
N GLY A 352 5.46 -29.74 -8.18
CA GLY A 352 6.54 -30.54 -8.77
C GLY A 352 7.35 -29.80 -9.84
N PHE A 353 8.41 -30.44 -10.33
CA PHE A 353 9.22 -29.95 -11.45
C PHE A 353 8.89 -30.66 -12.77
N ASP A 354 9.21 -30.01 -13.89
CA ASP A 354 9.40 -30.68 -15.17
C ASP A 354 10.81 -31.31 -15.24
N LEU A 355 11.01 -32.28 -16.13
CA LEU A 355 12.28 -33.02 -16.27
C LEU A 355 13.47 -32.08 -16.48
N ASP A 356 13.30 -31.01 -17.27
CA ASP A 356 14.32 -30.01 -17.54
C ASP A 356 14.74 -29.23 -16.27
N THR A 357 13.80 -28.92 -15.38
CA THR A 357 14.08 -28.19 -14.12
C THR A 357 14.67 -29.12 -13.08
N GLU A 358 14.21 -30.37 -13.01
CA GLU A 358 14.76 -31.40 -12.13
C GLU A 358 16.24 -31.68 -12.45
N GLN A 359 16.59 -31.86 -13.73
CA GLN A 359 17.98 -32.04 -14.17
C GLN A 359 18.87 -30.85 -13.76
N VAL A 360 18.39 -29.63 -13.92
CA VAL A 360 19.14 -28.41 -13.54
C VAL A 360 19.28 -28.29 -12.02
N PHE A 361 18.28 -28.71 -11.25
CA PHE A 361 18.34 -28.71 -9.79
C PHE A 361 19.36 -29.75 -9.26
N GLU A 362 19.38 -30.95 -9.83
CA GLU A 362 20.36 -31.98 -9.49
C GLU A 362 21.80 -31.55 -9.87
N GLU A 363 21.99 -30.83 -10.98
CA GLU A 363 23.29 -30.26 -11.33
C GLU A 363 23.75 -29.17 -10.34
N LEU A 364 22.85 -28.28 -9.93
CA LEU A 364 23.14 -27.27 -8.89
C LEU A 364 23.57 -27.93 -7.57
N LYS A 365 22.89 -29.01 -7.19
CA LYS A 365 23.19 -29.84 -6.01
C LYS A 365 24.54 -30.57 -6.15
N ARG A 366 24.86 -31.11 -7.33
CA ARG A 366 26.17 -31.73 -7.63
C ARG A 366 27.32 -30.73 -7.46
N ILE A 367 27.17 -29.51 -7.97
CA ILE A 367 28.17 -28.44 -7.84
C ILE A 367 28.32 -27.97 -6.39
N HIS A 368 27.22 -27.89 -5.62
CA HIS A 368 27.31 -27.62 -4.19
C HIS A 368 28.09 -28.72 -3.44
N SER A 369 27.79 -29.99 -3.71
CA SER A 369 28.49 -31.12 -3.09
C SER A 369 29.98 -31.18 -3.44
N ALA A 370 30.36 -30.84 -4.69
CA ALA A 370 31.75 -30.81 -5.12
C ALA A 370 32.56 -29.64 -4.49
N ASN A 371 31.90 -28.55 -4.12
CA ASN A 371 32.53 -27.37 -3.49
C ASN A 371 32.53 -27.41 -1.95
N SER A 372 31.88 -28.41 -1.33
CA SER A 372 31.82 -28.53 0.13
C SER A 372 33.11 -29.16 0.70
N PRO A 373 33.80 -28.54 1.70
CA PRO A 373 35.07 -29.04 2.25
C PRO A 373 35.04 -30.39 3.00
N GLN A 374 33.95 -31.16 2.94
CA GLN A 374 33.76 -32.40 3.70
C GLN A 374 33.97 -33.71 2.93
N ALA A 375 34.35 -33.66 1.65
CA ALA A 375 34.60 -34.86 0.83
C ALA A 375 36.03 -35.48 0.96
N CYS A 376 36.79 -35.13 2.01
CA CYS A 376 38.14 -35.66 2.28
C CYS A 376 38.29 -36.23 3.70
N LYS A 377 37.38 -37.14 4.10
CA LYS A 377 37.59 -38.09 5.22
C LYS A 377 36.93 -39.45 4.96
N ALA A 378 37.64 -40.30 4.23
CA ALA A 378 37.55 -41.76 4.27
C ALA A 378 38.95 -42.31 3.96
#